data_AF-A0A2P7RTV6-F1
#
_entry.id   AF-A0A2P7RTV6-F1
#
_cell.length_a   1.000
_cell.length_b   1.000
_cell.length_c   1.000
_cell.angle_alpha   90.00
_cell.angle_beta   90.00
_cell.angle_gamma   90.00
#
_symmetry.space_group_name_H-M   'P 1'
#
loop_
_entity.id
_entity.type
_entity.pdbx_description
1 polymer ?
#
loop_
_entity_poly.entity_id
_entity_poly.type
_entity_poly.pdbx_seq_one_letter_code
_entity_poly.pdbx_strand_id
1 'polypeptide(L)'
;MIGVFGAVLRSVVMRKYLSLHPEQPSSFSSEELDTLDALLQRAIEELQIVDQADRNEAAGRILSLYTLGGRSLDEILEITVRLHQNGITPGGRRSDEPTPKRIRTKRQRRKLVRSLG
;
A
#
# COMPACT_ATOMS: atom_id res chain seq x y z
N MET A 1 -32.26 -11.18 5.07
CA MET A 1 -31.16 -11.60 5.96
C MET A 1 -29.84 -11.40 5.21
N ILE A 2 -29.10 -10.35 5.51
CA ILE A 2 -27.68 -10.24 5.15
C ILE A 2 -26.96 -10.09 6.48
N GLY A 3 -26.20 -11.13 6.81
CA GLY A 3 -25.65 -11.37 8.14
C GLY A 3 -24.70 -10.25 8.57
N VAL A 4 -24.88 -9.87 9.83
CA VAL A 4 -23.96 -9.10 10.64
C VAL A 4 -22.63 -9.86 10.73
N PHE A 5 -21.69 -9.57 9.84
CA PHE A 5 -20.27 -9.96 10.00
C PHE A 5 -19.42 -8.77 10.50
N GLY A 6 -20.03 -7.83 11.22
CA GLY A 6 -19.31 -6.76 11.92
C GLY A 6 -18.83 -7.18 13.30
N ALA A 7 -18.51 -8.46 13.50
CA ALA A 7 -17.67 -8.81 14.63
C ALA A 7 -16.32 -8.18 14.33
N VAL A 8 -16.00 -7.10 15.04
CA VAL A 8 -14.66 -6.54 15.16
C VAL A 8 -13.77 -7.63 15.74
N LEU A 9 -13.39 -8.61 14.90
CA LEU A 9 -12.25 -9.46 15.13
C LEU A 9 -11.10 -8.48 15.14
N ARG A 10 -10.70 -8.10 16.37
CA ARG A 10 -9.60 -7.21 16.69
C ARG A 10 -8.38 -7.75 15.93
N SER A 11 -8.16 -7.23 14.73
CA SER A 11 -7.25 -7.83 13.76
C SER A 11 -5.85 -7.49 14.22
N VAL A 12 -5.13 -8.43 14.83
CA VAL A 12 -3.86 -8.17 15.54
C VAL A 12 -2.66 -8.00 14.58
N VAL A 13 -2.90 -7.49 13.37
CA VAL A 13 -1.96 -7.57 12.24
C VAL A 13 -0.82 -6.57 12.40
N MET A 14 -1.11 -5.32 12.79
CA MET A 14 -0.09 -4.31 13.09
C MET A 14 0.72 -4.70 14.32
N ARG A 15 0.08 -5.23 15.36
CA ARG A 15 0.80 -5.71 16.54
C ARG A 15 1.76 -6.86 16.22
N LYS A 16 1.33 -7.78 15.33
CA LYS A 16 2.19 -8.85 14.82
C LYS A 16 3.34 -8.28 13.99
N TYR A 17 3.08 -7.29 13.14
CA TYR A 17 4.14 -6.60 12.38
C TYR A 17 5.17 -5.97 13.31
N LEU A 18 4.75 -5.19 14.32
CA LEU A 18 5.65 -4.57 15.29
C LEU A 18 6.45 -5.60 16.11
N SER A 19 5.86 -6.76 16.42
CA SER A 19 6.59 -7.84 17.10
C SER A 19 7.74 -8.43 16.27
N LEU A 20 7.66 -8.33 14.94
CA LEU A 20 8.69 -8.80 14.01
C LEU A 20 9.70 -7.71 13.62
N HIS A 21 9.39 -6.45 13.94
CA HIS A 21 10.14 -5.26 13.55
C HIS A 21 10.43 -4.35 14.77
N PRO A 22 11.30 -4.79 15.69
CA PRO A 22 11.61 -4.05 16.93
C PRO A 22 12.32 -2.71 16.67
N GLU A 23 12.82 -2.46 15.46
CA GLU A 23 13.42 -1.20 15.03
C GLU A 23 12.39 -0.07 14.83
N GLN A 24 11.10 -0.39 14.75
CA GLN A 24 10.04 0.59 14.61
C GLN A 24 9.72 1.25 15.97
N PRO A 25 9.24 2.50 15.98
CA PRO A 25 8.81 3.14 17.21
C PRO A 25 7.75 2.28 17.90
N SER A 26 7.96 1.93 19.17
CA SER A 26 7.09 1.02 19.94
C SER A 26 6.17 1.75 20.93
N SER A 27 6.13 3.08 20.86
CA SER A 27 5.41 3.95 21.80
C SER A 27 3.97 4.23 21.40
N PHE A 28 3.24 3.23 20.87
CA PHE A 28 1.82 3.37 20.54
C PHE A 28 0.94 2.91 21.69
N SER A 29 -0.10 3.68 21.98
CA SER A 29 -1.17 3.28 22.88
C SER A 29 -1.99 2.13 22.29
N SER A 30 -2.74 1.42 23.13
CA SER A 30 -3.60 0.34 22.64
C SER A 30 -4.68 0.84 21.68
N GLU A 31 -5.16 2.07 21.85
CA GLU A 31 -6.20 2.66 20.99
C GLU A 31 -5.63 3.03 19.61
N GLU A 32 -4.40 3.56 19.57
CA GLU A 32 -3.68 3.81 18.31
C GLU A 32 -3.39 2.51 17.58
N LEU A 33 -2.99 1.46 18.30
CA LEU A 33 -2.77 0.14 17.70
C LEU A 33 -4.07 -0.44 17.13
N ASP A 34 -5.20 -0.32 17.84
CA ASP A 34 -6.49 -0.79 17.35
C ASP A 34 -6.92 -0.01 16.08
N THR A 35 -6.59 1.28 16.01
CA THR A 35 -6.83 2.13 14.83
C THR A 35 -5.97 1.72 13.64
N LEU A 36 -4.67 1.48 13.87
CA LEU A 36 -3.73 1.04 12.84
C LEU A 36 -4.05 -0.38 12.34
N ASP A 37 -4.49 -1.26 13.24
CA ASP A 37 -4.98 -2.60 12.95
C ASP A 37 -6.20 -2.54 12.01
N ALA A 38 -7.19 -1.69 12.32
CA ALA A 38 -8.38 -1.51 11.48
C ALA A 38 -8.03 -0.93 10.11
N LEU A 39 -7.10 0.02 10.07
CA LEU A 39 -6.66 0.65 8.82
C LEU A 39 -5.92 -0.33 7.91
N LEU A 40 -5.03 -1.15 8.49
CA LEU A 40 -4.31 -2.19 7.76
C LEU A 40 -5.25 -3.29 7.28
N GLN A 41 -6.21 -3.71 8.10
CA GLN A 41 -7.24 -4.67 7.70
C GLN A 41 -8.02 -4.17 6.48
N ARG A 42 -8.44 -2.90 6.50
CA ARG A 42 -9.15 -2.29 5.37
C ARG A 42 -8.28 -2.21 4.11
N ALA A 43 -7.00 -1.87 4.24
CA ALA A 43 -6.07 -1.88 3.11
C ALA A 43 -5.89 -3.30 2.53
N ILE A 44 -5.80 -4.33 3.38
CA ILE A 44 -5.72 -5.74 2.96
C ILE A 44 -6.96 -6.16 2.18
N GLU A 45 -8.15 -5.75 2.64
CA GLU A 45 -9.41 -6.05 1.98
C GLU A 45 -9.54 -5.32 0.63
N GLU A 46 -9.21 -4.03 0.58
CA GLU A 46 -9.28 -3.22 -0.64
C GLU A 46 -8.28 -3.67 -1.72
N LEU A 47 -7.09 -4.10 -1.31
CA LEU A 47 -6.02 -4.56 -2.20
C LEU A 47 -6.02 -6.09 -2.41
N GLN A 48 -6.92 -6.81 -1.74
CA GLN A 48 -6.99 -8.28 -1.73
C GLN A 48 -5.64 -8.94 -1.42
N ILE A 49 -4.90 -8.41 -0.43
CA ILE A 49 -3.55 -8.87 -0.11
C ILE A 49 -3.57 -10.26 0.52
N VAL A 50 -3.05 -11.24 -0.21
CA VAL A 50 -2.91 -12.63 0.24
C VAL A 50 -1.55 -12.87 0.91
N ASP A 51 -0.49 -12.30 0.35
CA ASP A 51 0.88 -12.59 0.74
C ASP A 51 1.34 -11.83 1.99
N GLN A 52 2.05 -12.54 2.88
CA GLN A 52 2.54 -11.96 4.13
C GLN A 52 3.57 -10.83 3.88
N ALA A 53 4.35 -10.91 2.79
CA ALA A 53 5.30 -9.87 2.42
C ALA A 53 4.59 -8.55 2.10
N ASP A 54 3.53 -8.61 1.30
CA ASP A 54 2.72 -7.45 0.93
C ASP A 54 1.97 -6.87 2.13
N ARG A 55 1.53 -7.72 3.08
CA ARG A 55 0.95 -7.26 4.34
C ARG A 55 1.94 -6.47 5.18
N ASN A 56 3.17 -6.96 5.29
CA ASN A 56 4.24 -6.28 6.02
C ASN A 56 4.60 -4.95 5.34
N GLU A 57 4.61 -4.92 4.01
CA GLU A 57 4.85 -3.71 3.23
C GLU A 57 3.76 -2.65 3.45
N ALA A 58 2.49 -3.06 3.39
CA ALA A 58 1.35 -2.19 3.68
C ALA A 58 1.39 -1.67 5.12
N ALA A 59 1.72 -2.54 6.09
CA ALA A 59 1.87 -2.17 7.49
C ALA A 59 2.96 -1.11 7.69
N GLY A 60 4.15 -1.34 7.11
CA GLY A 60 5.27 -0.39 7.17
C GLY A 60 4.93 0.97 6.55
N ARG A 61 4.21 1.00 5.43
CA ARG A 61 3.74 2.25 4.81
C ARG A 61 2.75 2.98 5.71
N ILE A 62 1.71 2.31 6.18
CA ILE A 62 0.70 2.89 7.07
C ILE A 62 1.38 3.49 8.30
N LEU A 63 2.28 2.73 8.92
CA LEU A 63 3.03 3.17 10.09
C LEU A 63 3.89 4.41 9.80
N SER A 64 4.61 4.42 8.68
CA SER A 64 5.44 5.55 8.27
C SER A 64 4.61 6.82 8.03
N LEU A 65 3.45 6.67 7.40
CA LEU A 65 2.55 7.79 7.12
C LEU A 65 1.87 8.31 8.39
N TYR A 66 1.52 7.41 9.30
CA TYR A 66 0.91 7.76 10.59
C TYR A 66 1.91 8.49 11.49
N THR A 67 3.14 7.98 11.61
CA THR A 67 4.21 8.57 12.43
C THR A 67 4.71 9.92 11.91
N LEU A 68 4.69 10.14 10.58
CA LEU A 68 5.00 11.45 9.99
C LEU A 68 3.98 12.52 10.41
N GLY A 69 2.74 12.10 10.73
CA GLY A 69 1.65 12.99 11.11
C GLY A 69 1.14 13.88 9.97
N GLY A 70 0.17 14.72 10.28
CA GLY A 70 -0.40 15.70 9.34
C GLY A 70 -1.29 15.12 8.24
N ARG A 71 -1.74 13.86 8.39
CA ARG A 71 -2.68 13.20 7.47
C ARG A 71 -3.80 12.53 8.25
N SER A 72 -4.99 12.54 7.68
CA SER A 72 -6.12 11.75 8.19
C SER A 72 -5.94 10.26 7.90
N LEU A 73 -6.65 9.41 8.64
CA LEU A 73 -6.61 7.96 8.43
C LEU A 73 -7.06 7.57 7.00
N ASP A 74 -8.10 8.22 6.49
CA ASP A 74 -8.59 7.98 5.12
C ASP A 74 -7.55 8.38 4.06
N GLU A 75 -6.83 9.50 4.26
CA GLU A 75 -5.72 9.89 3.38
C GLU A 75 -4.55 8.90 3.46
N ILE A 76 -4.24 8.39 4.65
CA ILE A 76 -3.20 7.36 4.83
C ILE A 76 -3.58 6.11 4.05
N LEU A 77 -4.83 5.68 4.13
CA LEU A 77 -5.36 4.54 3.37
C LEU A 77 -5.28 4.79 1.86
N GLU A 78 -5.80 5.92 1.38
CA GLU A 78 -5.81 6.26 -0.04
C GLU A 78 -4.39 6.25 -0.60
N ILE A 79 -3.44 6.87 0.10
CA ILE A 79 -2.05 6.93 -0.32
C ILE A 79 -1.42 5.54 -0.30
N THR A 80 -1.71 4.72 0.71
CA THR A 80 -1.21 3.34 0.78
C THR A 80 -1.71 2.49 -0.39
N VAL A 81 -3.01 2.55 -0.69
CA VAL A 81 -3.64 1.84 -1.80
C VAL A 81 -3.04 2.30 -3.13
N ARG A 82 -2.95 3.61 -3.34
CA ARG A 82 -2.36 4.18 -4.56
C ARG A 82 -0.90 3.82 -4.73
N LEU A 83 -0.10 3.80 -3.67
CA LEU A 83 1.32 3.43 -3.75
C LEU A 83 1.50 1.94 -4.06
N HIS A 84 0.66 1.08 -3.47
CA HIS A 84 0.67 -0.35 -3.72
C HIS A 84 0.30 -0.66 -5.19
N GLN A 85 -0.79 -0.07 -5.69
CA GLN A 85 -1.22 -0.24 -7.10
C GLN A 85 -0.21 0.30 -8.12
N ASN A 86 0.55 1.33 -7.77
CA ASN A 86 1.57 1.91 -8.67
C ASN A 86 2.92 1.16 -8.61
N GLY A 87 3.05 0.10 -7.80
CA GLY A 87 4.29 -0.67 -7.64
C GLY A 87 5.45 0.16 -7.06
N ILE A 88 5.15 1.27 -6.38
CA ILE A 88 6.18 2.14 -5.79
C ILE A 88 6.49 1.61 -4.39
N THR A 89 7.40 0.63 -4.33
CA THR A 89 7.92 0.07 -3.08
C THR A 89 9.12 0.88 -2.57
N PRO A 90 9.11 1.41 -1.34
CA PRO A 90 10.32 1.89 -0.70
C PRO A 90 11.14 0.66 -0.30
N GLY A 91 11.97 0.18 -1.23
CA GLY A 91 12.68 -1.10 -1.09
C GLY A 91 13.08 -1.76 -2.41
N GLY A 92 12.61 -1.24 -3.56
CA GLY A 92 13.24 -1.52 -4.85
C GLY A 92 13.17 -2.98 -5.33
N ARG A 93 12.24 -3.79 -4.83
CA ARG A 93 11.90 -5.06 -5.48
C ARG A 93 10.70 -4.83 -6.41
N ARG A 94 11.04 -4.60 -7.69
CA ARG A 94 10.10 -4.77 -8.79
C ARG A 94 9.88 -6.27 -8.95
N SER A 95 8.74 -6.78 -8.50
CA SER A 95 8.27 -8.10 -8.93
C SER A 95 7.73 -7.96 -10.35
N ASP A 96 8.11 -8.91 -11.20
CA ASP A 96 7.96 -9.02 -12.65
C ASP A 96 6.55 -8.79 -13.24
N GLU A 97 6.06 -7.56 -13.28
CA GLU A 97 4.89 -7.21 -14.10
C GLU A 97 5.32 -6.44 -15.36
N PRO A 98 4.96 -6.91 -16.57
CA PRO A 98 5.40 -6.27 -17.80
C PRO A 98 4.76 -4.89 -17.88
N THR A 99 5.61 -3.85 -17.87
CA THR A 99 5.24 -2.45 -18.09
C THR A 99 4.10 -2.32 -19.10
N PRO A 100 3.03 -1.54 -18.81
CA PRO A 100 1.98 -1.31 -19.79
C PRO A 100 2.63 -0.75 -21.05
N LYS A 101 2.50 -1.48 -22.16
CA LYS A 101 3.07 -1.11 -23.47
C LYS A 101 2.62 0.30 -23.77
N ARG A 102 3.56 1.25 -23.68
CA ARG A 102 3.37 2.64 -24.06
C ARG A 102 3.03 2.66 -25.54
N ILE A 103 1.74 2.65 -25.88
CA ILE A 103 1.26 2.68 -27.26
C ILE A 103 1.80 3.97 -27.87
N ARG A 104 2.76 3.80 -28.76
CA ARG A 104 3.41 4.90 -29.48
C ARG A 104 2.37 5.56 -30.35
N THR A 105 1.90 6.74 -29.96
CA THR A 105 0.90 7.49 -30.72
C THR A 105 1.47 7.83 -32.11
N LYS A 106 0.63 7.74 -33.15
CA LYS A 106 0.96 7.95 -34.57
C LYS A 106 1.71 9.27 -34.86
N ARG A 107 1.73 10.23 -33.94
CA ARG A 107 2.35 11.55 -34.09
C ARG A 107 3.89 11.50 -34.23
N GLN A 108 4.55 10.44 -33.77
CA GLN A 108 6.01 10.28 -33.95
C GLN A 108 6.43 9.67 -35.31
N ARG A 109 5.52 9.03 -36.06
CA ARG A 109 5.87 8.37 -37.34
C ARG A 109 6.23 9.34 -38.46
N ARG A 110 5.85 10.63 -38.38
CA ARG A 110 6.11 11.60 -39.46
C ARG A 110 7.49 12.26 -39.41
N LYS A 111 8.27 12.10 -38.33
CA LYS A 111 9.59 12.74 -38.24
C LYS A 111 10.75 11.94 -38.83
N LEU A 112 10.57 10.64 -39.13
CA LEU A 112 11.65 9.78 -39.63
C LEU A 112 11.75 9.68 -41.15
N VAL A 113 10.80 10.25 -41.90
CA VAL A 113 10.82 10.20 -43.39
C VAL A 113 11.50 11.44 -43.99
N ARG A 114 11.89 12.43 -43.18
CA ARG A 114 12.45 13.70 -43.65
C ARG A 114 13.96 13.85 -43.51
N SER A 115 14.69 12.83 -43.05
CA SER A 115 16.15 12.88 -42.89
C SER A 115 16.92 11.96 -43.84
N LEU A 116 16.29 11.53 -44.94
CA LEU A 116 16.91 10.77 -46.04
C LEU A 116 16.67 11.48 -47.37
N GLY A 117 16.92 12.79 -47.38
CA GLY A 117 17.00 13.62 -48.58
C GLY A 117 18.24 14.49 -48.47
#